data_AF-A0A926GJY3-F1
#
_entry.id   AF-A0A926GJY3-F1
#
_cell.length_a   1.000
_cell.length_b   1.000
_cell.length_c   1.000
_cell.angle_alpha   90.00
_cell.angle_beta   90.00
_cell.angle_gamma   90.00
#
_symmetry.space_group_name_H-M   'P 1'
#
loop_
_entity.id
_entity.type
_entity.pdbx_description
1 polymer ?
#
loop_
_entity_poly.entity_id
_entity_poly.type
_entity_poly.pdbx_seq_one_letter_code
_entity_poly.pdbx_strand_id
1 'polypeptide(L)'
;MDWKKIGKILDLVASEVKRQDGTVWKASASELQSQYNEMPFWILLYEDSDLQNVHRVFQKIVRPHFSEIKPVKITVAYLMMVDGQKIQTDYLEGEGEIMNDQHLMGRRPTSMGMGDFIVFKGMNSTRS
;
A
#
# COMPACT_ATOMS: atom_id res chain seq x y z
N MET A 1 -13.90 -17.20 -14.23
CA MET A 1 -13.44 -16.13 -13.31
C MET A 1 -14.05 -14.83 -13.78
N ASP A 2 -14.81 -14.17 -12.92
CA ASP A 2 -15.53 -12.96 -13.29
C ASP A 2 -14.65 -11.73 -13.02
N TRP A 3 -13.85 -11.36 -14.02
CA TRP A 3 -12.96 -10.19 -13.96
C TRP A 3 -13.71 -8.87 -13.76
N LYS A 4 -14.97 -8.79 -14.18
CA LYS A 4 -15.79 -7.60 -13.98
C LYS A 4 -16.22 -7.47 -12.52
N LYS A 5 -16.58 -8.59 -11.87
CA LYS A 5 -16.85 -8.61 -10.43
C LYS A 5 -15.58 -8.31 -9.63
N ILE A 6 -14.46 -8.97 -9.94
CA ILE A 6 -13.18 -8.74 -9.26
C ILE A 6 -12.75 -7.27 -9.39
N GLY A 7 -12.80 -6.71 -10.60
CA GLY A 7 -12.44 -5.29 -10.83
C GLY A 7 -13.23 -4.33 -9.95
N LYS A 8 -14.55 -4.53 -9.81
CA LYS A 8 -15.39 -3.70 -8.91
C LYS A 8 -14.97 -3.79 -7.45
N ILE A 9 -14.58 -4.98 -6.98
CA ILE A 9 -14.11 -5.16 -5.61
C ILE A 9 -12.77 -4.44 -5.44
N LEU A 10 -11.85 -4.59 -6.39
CA LEU A 10 -10.56 -3.92 -6.36
C LEU A 10 -10.69 -2.39 -6.40
N ASP A 11 -11.61 -1.85 -7.23
CA ASP A 11 -11.92 -0.41 -7.26
C ASP A 11 -12.47 0.10 -5.93
N LEU A 12 -13.32 -0.72 -5.27
CA LEU A 12 -13.83 -0.43 -3.93
C LEU A 12 -12.68 -0.39 -2.92
N VAL A 13 -11.84 -1.44 -2.87
CA VAL A 13 -10.68 -1.50 -1.96
C VAL A 13 -9.74 -0.31 -2.19
N ALA A 14 -9.39 0.00 -3.44
CA ALA A 14 -8.57 1.17 -3.78
C ALA A 14 -9.18 2.47 -3.28
N SER A 15 -10.49 2.62 -3.43
CA SER A 15 -11.22 3.80 -2.95
C SER A 15 -11.20 3.89 -1.43
N GLU A 16 -11.42 2.79 -0.71
CA GLU A 16 -11.37 2.73 0.76
C GLU A 16 -10.00 3.10 1.31
N VAL A 17 -8.93 2.57 0.71
CA VAL A 17 -7.54 2.91 1.04
C VAL A 17 -7.32 4.41 0.78
N LYS A 18 -7.65 4.89 -0.42
CA LYS A 18 -7.47 6.30 -0.77
C LYS A 18 -8.24 7.27 0.13
N ARG A 19 -9.39 6.86 0.69
CA ARG A 19 -10.13 7.68 1.66
C ARG A 19 -9.40 7.91 2.98
N GLN A 20 -8.37 7.13 3.29
CA GLN A 20 -7.53 7.35 4.48
C GLN A 20 -6.38 8.34 4.22
N ASP A 21 -6.17 8.77 2.97
CA ASP A 21 -5.15 9.75 2.60
C ASP A 21 -5.37 11.07 3.38
N GLY A 22 -4.28 11.66 3.86
CA GLY A 22 -4.29 12.86 4.69
C GLY A 22 -4.74 12.64 6.14
N THR A 23 -5.18 11.42 6.51
CA THR A 23 -5.67 11.10 7.85
C THR A 23 -4.82 10.04 8.53
N VAL A 24 -4.69 8.86 7.92
CA VAL A 24 -3.92 7.72 8.47
C VAL A 24 -2.52 7.67 7.87
N TRP A 25 -2.39 8.06 6.61
CA TRP A 25 -1.13 8.18 5.88
C TRP A 25 -1.18 9.39 4.94
N LYS A 26 -0.04 9.84 4.42
CA LYS A 26 0.05 11.03 3.56
C LYS A 26 -0.68 10.83 2.24
N ALA A 27 -0.41 9.71 1.58
CA ALA A 27 -0.96 9.40 0.26
C ALA A 27 -0.89 7.90 0.00
N SER A 28 -1.76 7.41 -0.88
CA SER A 28 -1.72 6.04 -1.37
C SER A 28 -1.87 5.95 -2.89
N ALA A 29 -1.34 4.86 -3.45
CA ALA A 29 -1.53 4.49 -4.84
C ALA A 29 -1.70 2.97 -4.95
N SER A 30 -2.46 2.55 -5.95
CA SER A 30 -2.63 1.14 -6.30
C SER A 30 -3.04 1.01 -7.76
N GLU A 31 -2.62 -0.06 -8.41
CA GLU A 31 -3.01 -0.36 -9.79
C GLU A 31 -3.08 -1.88 -9.96
N LEU A 32 -4.11 -2.39 -10.66
CA LEU A 32 -4.20 -3.81 -10.97
C LEU A 32 -3.12 -4.18 -11.99
N GLN A 33 -2.14 -4.96 -11.53
CA GLN A 33 -1.11 -5.57 -12.35
C GLN A 33 -1.63 -6.92 -12.87
N SER A 34 -2.49 -6.87 -13.89
CA SER A 34 -3.21 -8.05 -14.40
C SER A 34 -2.27 -9.16 -14.91
N GLN A 35 -1.06 -8.82 -15.34
CA GLN A 35 -0.05 -9.79 -15.80
C GLN A 35 0.48 -10.68 -14.66
N TYR A 36 0.44 -10.17 -13.43
CA TYR A 36 0.95 -10.85 -12.24
C TYR A 36 -0.16 -11.34 -11.31
N ASN A 37 -1.44 -11.15 -11.69
CA ASN A 37 -2.59 -11.36 -10.82
C ASN A 37 -2.39 -10.67 -9.46
N GLU A 38 -1.97 -9.41 -9.49
CA GLU A 38 -1.57 -8.68 -8.29
C GLU A 38 -2.17 -7.28 -8.27
N MET A 39 -2.57 -6.82 -7.08
CA MET A 39 -2.89 -5.43 -6.82
C MET A 39 -1.97 -4.90 -5.72
N PRO A 40 -0.83 -4.29 -6.09
CA PRO A 40 0.04 -3.61 -5.15
C PRO A 40 -0.58 -2.33 -4.61
N PHE A 41 -0.32 -2.08 -3.33
CA PHE A 41 -0.59 -0.83 -2.63
C PHE A 41 0.70 -0.19 -2.17
N TRP A 42 0.87 1.09 -2.47
CA TRP A 42 2.00 1.90 -2.02
C TRP A 42 1.47 2.98 -1.10
N ILE A 43 1.78 2.86 0.20
CA ILE A 43 1.28 3.75 1.24
C ILE A 43 2.44 4.64 1.72
N LEU A 44 2.32 5.93 1.49
CA LEU A 44 3.29 6.93 1.94
C LEU A 44 2.93 7.44 3.34
N LEU A 45 3.82 7.24 4.30
CA LEU A 45 3.64 7.54 5.71
C LEU A 45 4.12 8.94 6.11
N TYR A 46 3.60 9.41 7.25
CA TYR A 46 4.23 10.47 8.02
C TYR A 46 5.47 9.93 8.74
N GLU A 47 6.41 10.81 9.07
CA GLU A 47 7.67 10.43 9.72
C GLU A 47 7.44 9.82 11.11
N ASP A 48 6.38 10.26 11.79
CA ASP A 48 5.94 9.85 13.12
C ASP A 48 4.79 8.81 13.09
N SER A 49 4.51 8.20 11.93
CA SER A 49 3.43 7.21 11.83
C SER A 49 3.69 5.98 12.69
N ASP A 50 2.70 5.62 13.53
CA ASP A 50 2.64 4.30 14.15
C ASP A 50 2.26 3.25 13.09
N LEU A 51 3.28 2.57 12.58
CA LEU A 51 3.13 1.57 11.51
C LEU A 51 2.18 0.44 11.90
N GLN A 52 2.13 0.04 13.18
CA GLN A 52 1.22 -1.01 13.62
C GLN A 52 -0.24 -0.55 13.52
N ASN A 53 -0.52 0.69 13.93
CA ASN A 53 -1.86 1.26 13.81
C ASN A 53 -2.27 1.48 12.34
N VAL A 54 -1.35 2.01 11.53
CA VAL A 54 -1.55 2.15 10.08
C VAL A 54 -1.89 0.81 9.44
N HIS A 55 -1.12 -0.23 9.75
CA HIS A 55 -1.34 -1.56 9.22
C HIS A 55 -2.71 -2.12 9.62
N ARG A 56 -3.12 -1.96 10.89
CA ARG A 56 -4.46 -2.37 11.34
C ARG A 56 -5.59 -1.71 10.57
N VAL A 57 -5.44 -0.44 10.19
CA VAL A 57 -6.43 0.23 9.33
C VAL A 57 -6.45 -0.41 7.94
N PHE A 58 -5.28 -0.64 7.33
CA PHE A 58 -5.19 -1.32 6.04
C PHE A 58 -5.81 -2.72 6.07
N GLN A 59 -5.49 -3.52 7.10
CA GLN A 59 -6.05 -4.86 7.32
C GLN A 59 -7.58 -4.82 7.35
N LYS A 60 -8.19 -3.87 8.08
CA LYS A 60 -9.66 -3.74 8.17
C LYS A 60 -10.30 -3.51 6.81
N ILE A 61 -9.62 -2.79 5.92
CA ILE A 61 -10.10 -2.50 4.56
C ILE A 61 -10.01 -3.74 3.68
N VAL A 62 -8.87 -4.44 3.67
CA VAL A 62 -8.64 -5.54 2.71
C VAL A 62 -9.18 -6.89 3.16
N ARG A 63 -9.25 -7.14 4.48
CA ARG A 63 -9.63 -8.42 5.09
C ARG A 63 -10.92 -9.02 4.54
N PRO A 64 -12.02 -8.27 4.37
CA PRO A 64 -13.28 -8.85 3.88
C PRO A 64 -13.17 -9.43 2.47
N HIS A 65 -12.19 -8.99 1.68
CA HIS A 65 -12.19 -9.19 0.23
C HIS A 65 -11.26 -10.30 -0.27
N PHE A 66 -10.34 -10.81 0.56
CA PHE A 66 -9.33 -11.80 0.12
C PHE A 66 -9.92 -13.03 -0.54
N SER A 67 -11.05 -13.55 -0.02
CA SER A 67 -11.70 -14.74 -0.60
C SER A 67 -12.37 -14.45 -1.93
N GLU A 68 -12.83 -13.21 -2.15
CA GLU A 68 -13.63 -12.83 -3.31
C GLU A 68 -12.80 -12.44 -4.53
N ILE A 69 -11.56 -12.00 -4.30
CA ILE A 69 -10.67 -11.54 -5.36
C ILE A 69 -9.73 -12.64 -5.89
N LYS A 70 -9.77 -13.86 -5.32
CA LYS A 70 -8.91 -14.97 -5.76
C LYS A 70 -9.04 -15.19 -7.28
N PRO A 71 -7.92 -15.32 -8.01
CA PRO A 71 -6.55 -15.53 -7.52
C PRO A 71 -5.74 -14.24 -7.37
N VAL A 72 -6.36 -13.05 -7.48
CA VAL A 72 -5.64 -11.78 -7.34
C VAL A 72 -5.06 -11.67 -5.93
N LYS A 73 -3.77 -11.36 -5.87
CA LYS A 73 -3.03 -11.14 -4.63
C LYS A 73 -2.97 -9.65 -4.32
N ILE A 74 -3.18 -9.28 -3.06
CA ILE A 74 -2.90 -7.92 -2.59
C ILE A 74 -1.50 -7.91 -1.99
N THR A 75 -0.71 -6.88 -2.31
CA THR A 75 0.57 -6.61 -1.67
C THR A 75 0.57 -5.17 -1.15
N VAL A 76 1.37 -4.89 -0.13
CA VAL A 76 1.46 -3.53 0.43
C VAL A 76 2.91 -3.18 0.76
N ALA A 77 3.34 -2.03 0.27
CA ALA A 77 4.61 -1.42 0.61
C ALA A 77 4.34 -0.14 1.42
N TYR A 78 4.92 -0.07 2.62
CA TYR A 78 4.93 1.13 3.44
C TYR A 78 6.20 1.94 3.16
N LEU A 79 6.02 3.23 2.93
CA LEU A 79 7.03 4.12 2.38
C LEU A 79 7.14 5.36 3.26
N MET A 80 8.35 5.87 3.47
CA MET A 80 8.61 7.12 4.17
C MET A 80 9.52 8.00 3.32
N MET A 81 9.44 9.32 3.47
CA MET A 81 10.43 10.24 2.92
C MET A 81 11.37 10.66 4.05
N VAL A 82 12.68 10.47 3.87
CA VAL A 82 13.72 10.95 4.80
C VAL A 82 14.76 11.69 3.96
N ASP A 83 15.07 12.94 4.33
CA ASP A 83 16.01 13.80 3.60
C ASP A 83 15.72 13.91 2.08
N GLY A 84 14.43 13.90 1.72
CA GLY A 84 13.99 13.94 0.32
C GLY A 84 14.13 12.62 -0.45
N GLN A 85 14.56 11.54 0.20
CA GLN A 85 14.65 10.20 -0.38
C GLN A 85 13.48 9.31 0.06
N LYS A 86 12.92 8.54 -0.88
CA LYS A 86 11.88 7.56 -0.60
C LYS A 86 12.51 6.28 -0.06
N ILE A 87 12.09 5.88 1.12
CA ILE A 87 12.55 4.73 1.87
C ILE A 87 11.39 3.75 2.00
N GLN A 88 11.56 2.51 1.59
CA GLN A 88 10.62 1.44 1.90
C GLN A 88 10.94 0.88 3.28
N THR A 89 9.95 0.88 4.17
CA THR A 89 10.10 0.42 5.55
C THR A 89 9.67 -1.04 5.71
N ASP A 90 8.55 -1.43 5.11
CA ASP A 90 8.07 -2.82 5.13
C ASP A 90 7.31 -3.16 3.84
N TYR A 91 7.32 -4.44 3.49
CA TYR A 91 6.57 -5.01 2.38
C TYR A 91 5.94 -6.33 2.82
N LEU A 92 4.66 -6.51 2.50
CA LEU A 92 3.88 -7.70 2.85
C LEU A 92 3.15 -8.21 1.62
N GLU A 93 3.13 -9.53 1.48
CA GLU A 93 2.57 -10.22 0.34
C GLU A 93 1.43 -11.18 0.71
N GLY A 94 0.24 -10.90 0.17
CA GLY A 94 -0.92 -11.78 0.28
C GLY A 94 -1.56 -11.84 1.67
N GLU A 95 -2.67 -12.59 1.74
CA GLU A 95 -3.48 -12.70 2.96
C GLU A 95 -2.66 -13.17 4.18
N GLY A 96 -1.76 -14.14 4.00
CA GLY A 96 -0.99 -14.72 5.09
C GLY A 96 -0.07 -13.73 5.78
N GLU A 97 0.66 -12.90 5.03
CA GLU A 97 1.56 -11.89 5.61
C GLU A 97 0.79 -10.65 6.07
N ILE A 98 -0.20 -10.19 5.30
CA ILE A 98 -0.98 -9.00 5.63
C ILE A 98 -1.87 -9.23 6.88
N MET A 99 -2.38 -10.44 7.10
CA MET A 99 -3.18 -10.75 8.30
C MET A 99 -2.33 -11.17 9.50
N ASN A 100 -1.00 -11.23 9.37
CA ASN A 100 -0.13 -11.58 10.48
C ASN A 100 0.16 -10.34 11.33
N ASP A 101 -0.22 -10.39 12.61
CA ASP A 101 0.05 -9.32 13.59
C ASP A 101 1.51 -9.30 14.09
N GLN A 102 2.44 -9.96 13.40
CA GLN A 102 3.86 -9.88 13.71
C GLN A 102 4.36 -8.43 13.63
N HIS A 103 5.27 -8.08 14.55
CA HIS A 103 5.79 -6.72 14.70
C HIS A 103 6.40 -6.25 13.38
N LEU A 104 5.77 -5.25 12.76
CA LEU A 104 6.33 -4.58 11.60
C LEU A 104 7.59 -3.87 12.07
N MET A 105 8.73 -4.33 11.57
CA MET A 105 10.02 -3.97 12.15
C MET A 105 10.48 -2.59 11.72
N GLY A 106 9.76 -1.92 10.80
CA GLY A 106 10.25 -0.72 10.14
C GLY A 106 11.62 -1.03 9.54
N ARG A 107 11.72 -2.16 8.81
CA ARG A 107 13.02 -2.67 8.35
C ARG A 107 13.78 -1.54 7.68
N ARG A 108 15.07 -1.44 8.05
CA ARG A 108 15.98 -0.39 7.56
C ARG A 108 15.85 -0.24 6.04
N PRO A 109 16.01 0.99 5.52
CA PRO A 109 15.87 1.29 4.11
C PRO A 109 16.65 0.29 3.25
N THR A 110 15.98 -0.58 2.52
CA THR A 110 16.58 -1.15 1.31
C THR A 110 16.36 -0.10 0.24
N SER A 111 17.43 0.56 -0.19
CA SER A 111 17.38 1.51 -1.32
C SER A 111 16.65 0.84 -2.48
N MET A 112 15.47 1.33 -2.85
CA MET A 112 14.87 0.94 -4.12
C MET A 112 15.79 1.48 -5.21
N GLY A 113 16.15 0.64 -6.19
CA GLY A 113 16.87 1.10 -7.37
C GLY A 113 16.10 2.23 -8.05
N MET A 114 16.81 3.15 -8.71
CA MET A 114 16.30 4.34 -9.40
C MET A 114 15.25 4.10 -10.52
N GLY A 115 14.70 2.89 -10.67
CA GLY A 115 13.79 2.51 -11.74
C GLY A 115 12.29 2.62 -11.43
N ASP A 116 11.87 2.51 -10.16
CA ASP A 116 10.46 2.29 -9.81
C ASP A 116 9.84 3.51 -9.08
N PHE A 117 9.92 4.68 -9.71
CA PHE A 117 9.32 5.89 -9.17
C PHE A 117 7.81 5.93 -9.42
N ILE A 118 7.05 5.57 -8.39
CA ILE A 118 5.62 5.89 -8.34
C ILE A 118 5.48 7.35 -7.97
N VAL A 119 5.08 8.15 -8.95
CA VAL A 119 4.77 9.56 -8.79
C VAL A 119 3.39 9.67 -8.15
N PHE A 120 3.33 10.02 -6.86
CA PHE A 120 2.09 10.49 -6.24
C PHE A 120 1.73 11.84 -6.87
N LYS A 121 0.82 11.85 -7.85
CA LYS A 121 0.32 13.09 -8.47
C LYS A 121 -0.30 13.98 -7.38
N GLY A 122 0.34 15.10 -7.09
CA GLY A 122 -0.13 16.10 -6.10
C GLY A 122 0.96 16.62 -5.17
N MET A 123 2.12 15.97 -5.09
CA MET A 123 3.25 16.47 -4.29
C MET A 123 4.08 17.47 -5.11
N ASN A 124 3.56 18.68 -5.27
CA ASN A 124 4.43 19.82 -5.56
C ASN A 124 5.31 20.02 -4.33
N SER A 125 6.54 19.51 -4.40
CA SER A 125 7.65 19.99 -3.61
C SER A 125 7.84 21.47 -3.98
N THR A 126 7.17 22.38 -3.26
CA THR A 126 7.58 23.78 -3.21
C THR A 126 8.97 23.80 -2.58
N ARG A 127 9.99 23.75 -3.43
CA ARG A 127 11.32 24.24 -3.10
C ARG A 127 11.20 25.75 -2.89
N SER A 128 11.55 26.22 -1.71
CA SER A 128 12.15 27.54 -1.50
C SER A 128 13.58 27.31 -1.04
#